data_AF-A0A194V7J4-F1
#
_entry.id   AF-A0A194V7J4-F1
#
_cell.length_a   1.000
_cell.length_b   1.000
_cell.length_c   1.000
_cell.angle_alpha   90.00
_cell.angle_beta   90.00
_cell.angle_gamma   90.00
#
_symmetry.space_group_name_H-M   'P 1'
#
loop_
_entity.id
_entity.type
_entity.pdbx_description
1 polymer ?
#
loop_
_entity_poly.entity_id
_entity_poly.type
_entity_poly.pdbx_seq_one_letter_code
_entity_poly.pdbx_strand_id
1 'polypeptide(L)'
;MSSNILPSPFPDQRPFSMAQLQAFSFQKLLSQDADEIARLLAAGETDGFFYLDLTAPESRGLWDDYQKVLSVMTTFFDQPLGEKLPFAYGSDVQGYKPIGTQTGATEHSRDGFETIRVAMDGLERTDEPLPPALLNQKALFNDFITKTRFHVKAILAAFSTALGLEGDARYEASHPDDKTSNSSMTFHRYPRRDTRDTSNVGHNKHTDISSIAFLFAQQWGLQVPASATAGPDEWVWVQPRPGHAICNIGDSLRFLSGMRLRSVLHRVVPVAEMETSHRYSIAYFTRPAHGTMFRDSEGRMIACDEWFSHKFDVYRASHAEQRMNTILTGGMESDEIRAKVVELVAT
;
A
#
# COMPACT_ATOMS: atom_id res chain seq x y z
N MET A 1 13.51 -28.42 -9.96
CA MET A 1 12.42 -27.50 -10.34
C MET A 1 11.27 -27.76 -9.38
N SER A 2 11.26 -27.11 -8.20
CA SER A 2 10.09 -27.14 -7.33
C SER A 2 9.01 -26.31 -8.01
N SER A 3 7.87 -26.93 -8.32
CA SER A 3 6.71 -26.22 -8.82
C SER A 3 6.30 -25.20 -7.76
N ASN A 4 6.61 -23.91 -7.96
CA ASN A 4 6.18 -22.79 -7.11
C ASN A 4 4.68 -22.52 -7.29
N ILE A 5 3.85 -23.55 -7.11
CA ILE A 5 2.40 -23.39 -7.03
C ILE A 5 2.14 -22.89 -5.61
N LEU A 6 1.83 -21.60 -5.48
CA LEU A 6 1.35 -21.06 -4.22
C LEU A 6 0.08 -21.81 -3.82
N PRO A 7 -0.09 -22.14 -2.52
CA PRO A 7 -1.30 -22.84 -2.07
C PRO A 7 -2.52 -21.97 -2.36
N SER A 8 -3.68 -22.61 -2.58
CA SER A 8 -4.93 -21.86 -2.79
C SER A 8 -5.20 -20.89 -1.64
N PRO A 9 -5.76 -19.69 -1.91
CA PRO A 9 -6.24 -18.79 -0.87
C PRO A 9 -7.44 -19.38 -0.09
N PHE A 10 -8.02 -20.50 -0.54
CA PHE A 10 -9.16 -21.16 0.07
C PHE A 10 -8.80 -22.55 0.65
N PRO A 11 -9.29 -22.90 1.86
CA PRO A 11 -9.00 -24.20 2.47
C PRO A 11 -9.50 -25.39 1.65
N ASP A 12 -10.65 -25.22 0.98
CA ASP A 12 -11.32 -26.23 0.16
C ASP A 12 -10.77 -26.32 -1.27
N GLN A 13 -9.70 -25.58 -1.60
CA GLN A 13 -9.08 -25.53 -2.93
C GLN A 13 -10.06 -25.13 -4.05
N ARG A 14 -11.17 -24.46 -3.73
CA ARG A 14 -12.16 -24.05 -4.74
C ARG A 14 -11.53 -23.14 -5.81
N PRO A 15 -12.02 -23.17 -7.06
CA PRO A 15 -11.55 -22.27 -8.11
C PRO A 15 -11.68 -20.80 -7.72
N PHE A 16 -10.74 -19.99 -8.21
CA PHE A 16 -10.69 -18.56 -7.93
C PHE A 16 -10.07 -17.78 -9.10
N SER A 17 -10.45 -16.52 -9.21
CA SER A 17 -9.98 -15.63 -10.27
C SER A 17 -8.77 -14.82 -9.81
N MET A 18 -7.83 -14.60 -10.73
CA MET A 18 -6.62 -13.82 -10.49
C MET A 18 -6.59 -12.57 -11.36
N ALA A 19 -6.12 -11.47 -10.78
CA ALA A 19 -5.82 -10.25 -11.52
C ALA A 19 -4.77 -10.51 -12.60
N GLN A 20 -5.01 -10.02 -13.81
CA GLN A 20 -4.06 -10.13 -14.93
C GLN A 20 -3.13 -8.92 -14.97
N LEU A 21 -2.31 -8.76 -13.94
CA LEU A 21 -1.39 -7.62 -13.85
C LEU A 21 -0.13 -7.86 -14.67
N GLN A 22 0.31 -6.80 -15.36
CA GLN A 22 1.55 -6.79 -16.13
C GLN A 22 2.77 -6.71 -15.21
N ALA A 23 3.89 -7.28 -15.66
CA ALA A 23 5.19 -7.13 -15.01
C ALA A 23 6.11 -6.23 -15.84
N PHE A 24 6.91 -5.42 -15.14
CA PHE A 24 7.83 -4.46 -15.71
C PHE A 24 9.25 -4.71 -15.23
N SER A 25 10.22 -4.64 -16.15
CA SER A 25 11.64 -4.78 -15.83
C SER A 25 12.15 -3.51 -15.17
N PHE A 26 12.62 -3.62 -13.93
CA PHE A 26 13.23 -2.48 -13.25
C PHE A 26 14.43 -1.90 -14.01
N GLN A 27 15.28 -2.77 -14.58
CA GLN A 27 16.44 -2.35 -15.35
C GLN A 27 16.05 -1.47 -16.55
N LYS A 28 14.99 -1.86 -17.28
CA LYS A 28 14.48 -1.08 -18.42
C LYS A 28 13.87 0.25 -18.00
N LEU A 29 13.14 0.29 -16.88
CA LEU A 29 12.63 1.55 -16.34
C LEU A 29 13.78 2.47 -15.89
N LEU A 30 14.82 1.92 -15.27
CA LEU A 30 16.00 2.65 -14.86
C LEU A 30 16.75 3.25 -16.06
N SER A 31 16.85 2.51 -17.17
CA SER A 31 17.45 3.01 -18.41
C SER A 31 16.52 3.86 -19.27
N GLN A 32 15.29 4.12 -18.81
CA GLN A 32 14.25 4.88 -19.55
C GLN A 32 13.98 4.28 -20.96
N ASP A 33 13.93 2.95 -21.05
CA ASP A 33 13.59 2.23 -22.29
C ASP A 33 12.20 2.66 -22.80
N ALA A 34 12.15 3.15 -24.04
CA ALA A 34 10.97 3.82 -24.59
C ALA A 34 9.72 2.92 -24.60
N ASP A 35 9.88 1.66 -24.97
CA ASP A 35 8.78 0.70 -25.04
C ASP A 35 8.27 0.33 -23.64
N GLU A 36 9.17 0.14 -22.69
CA GLU A 36 8.79 -0.23 -21.32
C GLU A 36 8.10 0.93 -20.59
N ILE A 37 8.57 2.17 -20.73
CA ILE A 37 7.91 3.33 -20.11
C ILE A 37 6.55 3.62 -20.77
N ALA A 38 6.39 3.37 -22.07
CA ALA A 38 5.11 3.52 -22.75
C ALA A 38 4.10 2.45 -22.28
N ARG A 39 4.53 1.19 -22.12
CA ARG A 39 3.72 0.13 -21.51
C ARG A 39 3.34 0.47 -20.07
N LEU A 40 4.28 1.02 -19.29
CA LEU A 40 4.04 1.40 -17.90
C LEU A 40 3.00 2.51 -17.82
N LEU A 41 3.11 3.53 -18.68
CA LEU A 41 2.12 4.59 -18.78
C LEU A 41 0.72 4.02 -19.09
N ALA A 42 0.61 3.16 -20.10
CA ALA A 42 -0.66 2.52 -20.45
C ALA A 42 -1.27 1.76 -19.26
N ALA A 43 -0.46 0.93 -18.58
CA ALA A 43 -0.91 0.22 -17.38
C ALA A 43 -1.29 1.17 -16.23
N GLY A 44 -0.59 2.30 -16.08
CA GLY A 44 -0.92 3.32 -15.10
C GLY A 44 -2.22 4.07 -15.38
N GLU A 45 -2.58 4.25 -16.66
CA GLU A 45 -3.84 4.86 -17.09
C GLU A 45 -5.03 3.89 -16.98
N THR A 46 -4.81 2.58 -17.22
CA THR A 46 -5.88 1.57 -17.25
C THR A 46 -6.07 0.85 -15.92
N ASP A 47 -4.99 0.26 -15.38
CA ASP A 47 -5.04 -0.69 -14.28
C ASP A 47 -4.62 -0.04 -12.96
N GLY A 48 -3.58 0.79 -12.98
CA GLY A 48 -2.96 1.43 -11.83
C GLY A 48 -2.20 0.49 -10.88
N PHE A 49 -2.32 -0.83 -11.06
CA PHE A 49 -1.55 -1.88 -10.38
C PHE A 49 -0.65 -2.61 -11.38
N PHE A 50 0.55 -2.95 -10.95
CA PHE A 50 1.50 -3.72 -11.76
C PHE A 50 2.53 -4.42 -10.88
N TYR A 51 3.27 -5.38 -11.45
CA TYR A 51 4.46 -5.93 -10.81
C TYR A 51 5.71 -5.22 -11.30
N LEU A 52 6.66 -4.99 -10.39
CA LEU A 52 8.03 -4.65 -10.72
C LEU A 52 8.91 -5.89 -10.53
N ASP A 53 9.59 -6.30 -11.59
CA ASP A 53 10.57 -7.39 -11.57
C ASP A 53 11.87 -6.92 -10.91
N LEU A 54 12.22 -7.57 -9.80
CA LEU A 54 13.40 -7.32 -8.96
C LEU A 54 14.44 -8.43 -9.08
N THR A 55 14.34 -9.31 -10.09
CA THR A 55 15.26 -10.44 -10.26
C THR A 55 16.61 -10.03 -10.88
N ALA A 56 16.69 -8.84 -11.45
CA ALA A 56 17.92 -8.29 -12.03
C ALA A 56 18.94 -7.88 -10.95
N PRO A 57 20.26 -7.87 -11.26
CA PRO A 57 21.32 -7.58 -10.28
C PRO A 57 21.16 -6.27 -9.52
N GLU A 58 20.62 -5.24 -10.17
CA GLU A 58 20.41 -3.89 -9.63
C GLU A 58 19.42 -3.89 -8.45
N SER A 59 18.51 -4.86 -8.40
CA SER A 59 17.50 -5.01 -7.35
C SER A 59 17.84 -6.08 -6.31
N ARG A 60 18.93 -6.85 -6.51
CA ARG A 60 19.30 -7.95 -5.61
C ARG A 60 19.52 -7.47 -4.17
N GLY A 61 20.21 -6.34 -4.01
CA GLY A 61 20.45 -5.76 -2.67
C GLY A 61 19.15 -5.38 -1.95
N LEU A 62 18.15 -4.88 -2.68
CA LEU A 62 16.83 -4.56 -2.11
C LEU A 62 16.11 -5.84 -1.65
N TRP A 63 16.14 -6.89 -2.48
CA TRP A 63 15.48 -8.16 -2.17
C TRP A 63 16.12 -8.88 -0.96
N ASP A 64 17.46 -8.88 -0.89
CA ASP A 64 18.20 -9.46 0.23
C ASP A 64 17.89 -8.71 1.55
N ASP A 65 17.77 -7.38 1.50
CA ASP A 65 17.42 -6.58 2.68
C ASP A 65 15.96 -6.78 3.09
N TYR A 66 15.03 -6.89 2.13
CA TYR A 66 13.64 -7.23 2.41
C TYR A 66 13.52 -8.50 3.25
N GLN A 67 14.26 -9.56 2.91
CA GLN A 67 14.22 -10.83 3.65
C GLN A 67 14.72 -10.68 5.08
N LYS A 68 15.80 -9.91 5.29
CA LYS A 68 16.35 -9.64 6.63
C LYS A 68 15.39 -8.78 7.45
N VAL A 69 14.84 -7.72 6.85
CA VAL A 69 13.87 -6.84 7.51
C VAL A 69 12.62 -7.62 7.90
N LEU A 70 12.10 -8.48 7.02
CA LEU A 70 10.97 -9.35 7.34
C LEU A 70 11.23 -10.22 8.58
N SER A 71 12.44 -10.79 8.71
CA SER A 71 12.83 -11.57 9.89
C SER A 71 12.82 -10.75 11.19
N VAL A 72 13.35 -9.52 11.15
CA VAL A 72 13.30 -8.59 12.30
C VAL A 72 11.85 -8.26 12.65
N MET A 73 11.00 -8.06 11.64
CA MET A 73 9.59 -7.72 11.85
C MET A 73 8.77 -8.86 12.41
N THR A 74 8.99 -10.09 11.94
CA THR A 74 8.39 -11.29 12.54
C THR A 74 8.73 -11.36 14.03
N THR A 75 10.01 -11.17 14.37
CA THR A 75 10.47 -11.18 15.78
C THR A 75 9.82 -10.06 16.61
N PHE A 76 9.69 -8.84 16.07
CA PHE A 76 9.01 -7.75 16.74
C PHE A 76 7.54 -8.09 17.01
N PHE A 77 6.82 -8.56 15.98
CA PHE A 77 5.40 -8.80 16.10
C PHE A 77 5.07 -9.95 17.05
N ASP A 78 5.94 -10.95 17.17
CA ASP A 78 5.76 -12.11 18.06
C ASP A 78 5.84 -11.78 19.55
N GLN A 79 6.25 -10.56 19.89
CA GLN A 79 6.21 -10.08 21.26
C GLN A 79 4.76 -9.95 21.76
N PRO A 80 4.52 -10.13 23.08
CA PRO A 80 3.24 -9.87 23.69
C PRO A 80 2.74 -8.45 23.40
N LEU A 81 1.41 -8.25 23.33
CA LEU A 81 0.82 -6.94 23.05
C LEU A 81 1.33 -5.85 24.01
N GLY A 82 1.51 -6.18 25.29
CA GLY A 82 2.02 -5.23 26.30
C GLY A 82 3.42 -4.68 26.02
N GLU A 83 4.28 -5.42 25.29
CA GLU A 83 5.61 -4.96 24.88
C GLU A 83 5.56 -4.04 23.64
N LYS A 84 4.49 -4.15 22.83
CA LYS A 84 4.31 -3.37 21.61
C LYS A 84 3.56 -2.06 21.85
N LEU A 85 2.60 -2.05 22.77
CA LEU A 85 1.77 -0.89 23.11
C LEU A 85 2.55 0.38 23.52
N PRO A 86 3.71 0.34 24.18
CA PRO A 86 4.49 1.53 24.48
C PRO A 86 4.91 2.34 23.25
N PHE A 87 4.92 1.71 22.07
CA PHE A 87 5.25 2.36 20.80
C PHE A 87 4.01 2.85 20.03
N ALA A 88 2.81 2.74 20.60
CA ALA A 88 1.56 3.19 19.97
C ALA A 88 1.30 4.68 20.22
N TYR A 89 2.00 5.54 19.48
CA TYR A 89 1.95 7.00 19.65
C TYR A 89 0.67 7.67 19.13
N GLY A 90 -0.18 6.93 18.40
CA GLY A 90 -1.31 7.53 17.67
C GLY A 90 -0.89 8.29 16.40
N SER A 91 0.40 8.24 16.04
CA SER A 91 0.95 8.80 14.81
C SER A 91 0.58 7.93 13.60
N ASP A 92 0.24 8.59 12.48
CA ASP A 92 -0.12 7.89 11.25
C ASP A 92 1.09 7.51 10.37
N VAL A 93 2.30 7.91 10.75
CA VAL A 93 3.53 7.61 9.99
C VAL A 93 4.58 6.86 10.81
N GLN A 94 4.44 6.79 12.13
CA GLN A 94 5.47 6.30 13.04
C GLN A 94 4.87 5.47 14.17
N GLY A 95 5.56 4.39 14.54
CA GLY A 95 5.20 3.60 15.71
C GLY A 95 4.16 2.52 15.43
N TYR A 96 3.66 1.93 16.52
CA TYR A 96 2.84 0.73 16.52
C TYR A 96 1.34 1.05 16.43
N LYS A 97 0.59 0.23 15.67
CA LYS A 97 -0.87 0.26 15.60
C LYS A 97 -1.42 -1.11 15.97
N PRO A 98 -2.18 -1.25 17.07
CA PRO A 98 -2.80 -2.52 17.43
C PRO A 98 -3.95 -2.87 16.48
N ILE A 99 -4.29 -4.15 16.39
CA ILE A 99 -5.46 -4.66 15.65
C ILE A 99 -6.74 -3.94 16.08
N GLY A 100 -7.63 -3.68 15.12
CA GLY A 100 -8.95 -3.14 15.39
C GLY A 100 -8.98 -1.64 15.67
N THR A 101 -7.94 -0.91 15.24
CA THR A 101 -7.86 0.57 15.34
C THR A 101 -8.63 1.27 14.22
N GLN A 102 -8.81 0.59 13.09
CA GLN A 102 -9.51 1.04 11.89
C GLN A 102 -10.67 0.09 11.58
N THR A 103 -11.47 0.49 10.60
CA THR A 103 -12.59 -0.31 10.11
C THR A 103 -12.10 -1.46 9.21
N GLY A 104 -12.75 -2.63 9.34
CA GLY A 104 -12.36 -3.86 8.66
C GLY A 104 -13.04 -4.09 7.30
N ALA A 105 -12.69 -5.20 6.66
CA ALA A 105 -13.08 -5.57 5.31
C ALA A 105 -14.53 -6.06 5.16
N THR A 106 -15.22 -6.37 6.26
CA THR A 106 -16.64 -6.70 6.25
C THR A 106 -17.42 -5.69 7.10
N GLU A 107 -18.69 -5.50 6.80
CA GLU A 107 -19.54 -4.56 7.53
C GLU A 107 -19.50 -4.83 9.04
N HIS A 108 -19.45 -3.75 9.83
CA HIS A 108 -19.34 -3.76 11.30
C HIS A 108 -18.07 -4.41 11.89
N SER A 109 -17.17 -4.95 11.06
CA SER A 109 -15.88 -5.46 11.52
C SER A 109 -14.88 -4.32 11.76
N ARG A 110 -13.91 -4.60 12.63
CA ARG A 110 -12.69 -3.78 12.73
C ARG A 110 -11.57 -4.44 11.92
N ASP A 111 -10.49 -3.72 11.67
CA ASP A 111 -9.38 -4.25 10.90
C ASP A 111 -8.73 -5.47 11.60
N GLY A 112 -8.25 -6.42 10.81
CA GLY A 112 -7.65 -7.68 11.25
C GLY A 112 -6.12 -7.69 11.27
N PHE A 113 -5.47 -6.52 11.41
CA PHE A 113 -4.00 -6.45 11.32
C PHE A 113 -3.38 -5.44 12.28
N GLU A 114 -2.19 -5.76 12.75
CA GLU A 114 -1.32 -4.80 13.45
C GLU A 114 -0.27 -4.25 12.49
N THR A 115 0.24 -3.04 12.79
CA THR A 115 1.35 -2.45 12.04
C THR A 115 2.43 -1.88 12.93
N ILE A 116 3.67 -1.87 12.45
CA ILE A 116 4.70 -0.92 12.89
C ILE A 116 5.05 -0.05 11.68
N ARG A 117 5.09 1.27 11.88
CA ARG A 117 5.39 2.26 10.83
C ARG A 117 6.72 2.93 11.15
N VAL A 118 7.52 3.13 10.11
CA VAL A 118 8.79 3.85 10.15
C VAL A 118 8.67 5.02 9.20
N ALA A 119 8.55 6.22 9.75
CA ALA A 119 8.56 7.45 8.98
C ALA A 119 9.91 7.61 8.26
N MET A 120 9.94 8.46 7.23
CA MET A 120 11.14 8.73 6.44
C MET A 120 12.37 9.13 7.29
N ASP A 121 12.13 9.92 8.33
CA ASP A 121 13.09 10.37 9.35
C ASP A 121 12.96 9.61 10.68
N GLY A 122 12.10 8.59 10.73
CA GLY A 122 11.65 7.92 11.95
C GLY A 122 12.73 7.17 12.71
N LEU A 123 13.86 6.84 12.07
CA LEU A 123 15.01 6.18 12.70
C LEU A 123 15.91 7.16 13.49
N GLU A 124 15.70 8.46 13.32
CA GLU A 124 16.41 9.53 14.02
C GLU A 124 15.55 10.25 15.07
N ARG A 125 14.23 10.00 15.08
CA ARG A 125 13.28 10.65 16.01
C ARG A 125 13.52 10.23 17.45
N THR A 126 13.47 11.20 18.37
CA THR A 126 13.66 11.00 19.83
C THR A 126 12.38 11.17 20.63
N ASP A 127 11.37 11.84 20.08
CA ASP A 127 10.03 12.06 20.64
C ASP A 127 9.10 10.85 20.48
N GLU A 128 9.25 10.14 19.37
CA GLU A 128 8.53 8.90 19.03
C GLU A 128 9.53 7.79 18.65
N PRO A 129 10.38 7.33 19.58
CA PRO A 129 11.47 6.40 19.27
C PRO A 129 10.93 5.03 18.85
N LEU A 130 11.48 4.46 17.79
CA LEU A 130 11.11 3.11 17.38
C LEU A 130 11.52 2.05 18.41
N PRO A 131 10.90 0.85 18.39
CA PRO A 131 11.31 -0.24 19.26
C PRO A 131 12.82 -0.55 19.15
N PRO A 132 13.49 -0.92 20.25
CA PRO A 132 14.91 -1.29 20.22
C PRO A 132 15.24 -2.36 19.18
N ALA A 133 14.31 -3.29 18.91
CA ALA A 133 14.45 -4.29 17.86
C ALA A 133 14.71 -3.69 16.46
N LEU A 134 14.13 -2.53 16.15
CA LEU A 134 14.34 -1.79 14.90
C LEU A 134 15.60 -0.93 14.99
N LEU A 135 15.76 -0.19 16.09
CA LEU A 135 16.89 0.75 16.27
C LEU A 135 18.25 0.02 16.30
N ASN A 136 18.30 -1.18 16.87
CA ASN A 136 19.52 -2.02 16.85
C ASN A 136 19.91 -2.49 15.45
N GLN A 137 18.98 -2.40 14.48
CA GLN A 137 19.19 -2.76 13.07
C GLN A 137 19.08 -1.53 12.15
N LYS A 138 19.29 -0.33 12.68
CA LYS A 138 19.09 0.95 11.97
C LYS A 138 19.75 1.00 10.59
N ALA A 139 20.97 0.51 10.45
CA ALA A 139 21.67 0.47 9.16
C ALA A 139 20.90 -0.34 8.11
N LEU A 140 20.37 -1.51 8.48
CA LEU A 140 19.55 -2.36 7.60
C LEU A 140 18.27 -1.64 7.16
N PHE A 141 17.56 -0.97 8.08
CA PHE A 141 16.34 -0.25 7.74
C PHE A 141 16.61 0.97 6.85
N ASN A 142 17.68 1.73 7.14
CA ASN A 142 18.11 2.86 6.30
C ASN A 142 18.46 2.40 4.88
N ASP A 143 19.22 1.33 4.76
CA ASP A 143 19.57 0.72 3.47
C ASP A 143 18.33 0.27 2.70
N PHE A 144 17.42 -0.43 3.37
CA PHE A 144 16.20 -0.93 2.76
C PHE A 144 15.28 0.20 2.29
N ILE A 145 15.10 1.24 3.10
CA ILE A 145 14.31 2.44 2.73
C ILE A 145 14.97 3.15 1.55
N THR A 146 16.29 3.37 1.59
CA THR A 146 17.04 4.06 0.53
C THR A 146 16.93 3.32 -0.80
N LYS A 147 17.15 2.00 -0.78
CA LYS A 147 17.02 1.15 -1.97
C LYS A 147 15.58 1.14 -2.50
N THR A 148 14.58 1.07 -1.62
CA THR A 148 13.17 1.12 -2.05
C THR A 148 12.82 2.46 -2.72
N ARG A 149 13.27 3.58 -2.14
CA ARG A 149 13.09 4.92 -2.70
C ARG A 149 13.73 5.08 -4.08
N PHE A 150 14.93 4.53 -4.27
CA PHE A 150 15.58 4.51 -5.57
C PHE A 150 14.70 3.85 -6.64
N HIS A 151 14.07 2.72 -6.31
CA HIS A 151 13.17 2.04 -7.24
C HIS A 151 11.90 2.85 -7.52
N VAL A 152 11.28 3.43 -6.48
CA VAL A 152 10.08 4.26 -6.65
C VAL A 152 10.37 5.52 -7.47
N LYS A 153 11.51 6.18 -7.23
CA LYS A 153 11.91 7.36 -8.02
C LYS A 153 12.11 7.04 -9.50
N ALA A 154 12.64 5.86 -9.83
CA ALA A 154 12.74 5.42 -11.22
C ALA A 154 11.37 5.20 -11.86
N ILE A 155 10.39 4.65 -11.12
CA ILE A 155 8.99 4.53 -11.59
C ILE A 155 8.39 5.92 -11.86
N LEU A 156 8.54 6.86 -10.91
CA LEU A 156 8.04 8.23 -11.07
C LEU A 156 8.68 8.92 -12.28
N ALA A 157 10.01 8.81 -12.43
CA ALA A 157 10.74 9.35 -13.57
C ALA A 157 10.29 8.73 -14.90
N ALA A 158 10.01 7.41 -14.94
CA ALA A 158 9.48 6.76 -16.12
C ALA A 158 8.11 7.31 -16.54
N PHE A 159 7.19 7.53 -15.60
CA PHE A 159 5.92 8.22 -15.89
C PHE A 159 6.15 9.65 -16.37
N SER A 160 7.03 10.42 -15.70
CA SER A 160 7.37 11.78 -16.10
C SER A 160 7.87 11.84 -17.54
N THR A 161 8.80 10.96 -17.90
CA THR A 161 9.40 10.91 -19.25
C THR A 161 8.37 10.45 -20.30
N ALA A 162 7.57 9.43 -20.01
CA ALA A 162 6.53 8.95 -20.93
C ALA A 162 5.47 10.03 -21.23
N LEU A 163 5.27 10.96 -20.29
CA LEU A 163 4.36 12.09 -20.41
C LEU A 163 5.01 13.37 -20.94
N GLY A 164 6.32 13.36 -21.21
CA GLY A 164 7.07 14.53 -21.67
C GLY A 164 7.17 15.64 -20.62
N LEU A 165 7.15 15.31 -19.33
CA LEU A 165 7.27 16.27 -18.23
C LEU A 165 8.73 16.70 -18.03
N GLU A 166 8.92 18.00 -17.82
CA GLU A 166 10.23 18.64 -17.63
C GLU A 166 10.26 19.48 -16.34
N GLY A 167 11.46 19.68 -15.79
CA GLY A 167 11.68 20.52 -14.61
C GLY A 167 10.78 20.16 -13.42
N ASP A 168 10.18 21.17 -12.80
CA ASP A 168 9.32 21.04 -11.62
C ASP A 168 7.99 20.30 -11.88
N ALA A 169 7.62 20.10 -13.15
CA ALA A 169 6.42 19.34 -13.51
C ALA A 169 6.65 17.82 -13.40
N ARG A 170 7.90 17.36 -13.29
CA ARG A 170 8.22 15.94 -13.16
C ARG A 170 7.75 15.41 -11.81
N TYR A 171 7.15 14.22 -11.78
CA TYR A 171 6.55 13.67 -10.57
C TYR A 171 7.55 13.40 -9.45
N GLU A 172 8.79 13.01 -9.76
CA GLU A 172 9.85 12.85 -8.77
C GLU A 172 10.30 14.18 -8.13
N ALA A 173 10.05 15.33 -8.78
CA ALA A 173 10.37 16.65 -8.23
C ALA A 173 9.49 16.99 -7.00
N SER A 174 8.28 16.41 -6.91
CA SER A 174 7.43 16.50 -5.72
C SER A 174 7.89 15.58 -4.57
N HIS A 175 8.93 14.77 -4.77
CA HIS A 175 9.43 13.79 -3.81
C HIS A 175 10.95 13.95 -3.53
N PRO A 176 11.43 15.16 -3.18
CA PRO A 176 12.85 15.41 -2.95
C PRO A 176 13.32 14.72 -1.66
N ASP A 177 14.61 14.39 -1.60
CA ASP A 177 15.18 13.69 -0.44
C ASP A 177 15.49 14.60 0.76
N ASP A 178 15.57 15.91 0.52
CA ASP A 178 15.94 16.95 1.49
C ASP A 178 14.73 17.66 2.12
N LYS A 179 13.50 17.25 1.80
CA LYS A 179 12.27 17.78 2.40
C LYS A 179 11.51 16.71 3.16
N THR A 180 10.77 17.17 4.17
CA THR A 180 9.87 16.33 4.96
C THR A 180 8.66 15.91 4.12
N SER A 181 8.18 14.70 4.36
CA SER A 181 6.95 14.16 3.79
C SER A 181 6.33 13.18 4.76
N ASN A 182 5.08 12.81 4.53
CA ASN A 182 4.44 11.72 5.27
C ASN A 182 4.84 10.34 4.73
N SER A 183 5.88 10.19 3.90
CA SER A 183 6.30 8.87 3.40
C SER A 183 6.72 7.94 4.53
N SER A 184 6.38 6.66 4.42
CA SER A 184 6.61 5.70 5.51
C SER A 184 6.77 4.27 5.00
N MET A 185 7.70 3.52 5.61
CA MET A 185 7.72 2.06 5.52
C MET A 185 6.74 1.48 6.56
N THR A 186 5.79 0.66 6.12
CA THR A 186 4.76 0.06 6.97
C THR A 186 4.82 -1.45 6.90
N PHE A 187 5.01 -2.06 8.05
CA PHE A 187 5.05 -3.50 8.22
C PHE A 187 3.71 -3.96 8.76
N HIS A 188 3.13 -4.99 8.15
CA HIS A 188 1.82 -5.51 8.52
C HIS A 188 1.94 -6.95 8.96
N ARG A 189 1.25 -7.30 10.05
CA ARG A 189 0.96 -8.69 10.43
C ARG A 189 -0.55 -8.87 10.55
N TYR A 190 -1.04 -9.89 9.83
CA TYR A 190 -2.38 -10.42 9.97
C TYR A 190 -2.29 -11.72 10.79
N PRO A 191 -2.88 -11.77 12.00
CA PRO A 191 -2.75 -12.92 12.87
C PRO A 191 -3.41 -14.17 12.30
N ARG A 192 -2.89 -15.33 12.75
CA ARG A 192 -3.42 -16.64 12.40
C ARG A 192 -4.64 -16.94 13.28
N ARG A 193 -5.48 -17.88 12.89
CA ARG A 193 -6.83 -18.07 13.45
C ARG A 193 -6.89 -18.21 14.97
N ASP A 194 -6.04 -19.03 15.59
CA ASP A 194 -6.03 -19.28 17.05
C ASP A 194 -5.70 -18.02 17.89
N THR A 195 -5.00 -17.05 17.31
CA THR A 195 -4.61 -15.78 17.94
C THR A 195 -5.50 -14.61 17.53
N ARG A 196 -6.51 -14.86 16.69
CA ARG A 196 -7.31 -13.82 16.05
C ARG A 196 -8.71 -13.75 16.64
N ASP A 197 -9.15 -12.55 16.95
CA ASP A 197 -10.56 -12.25 17.11
C ASP A 197 -11.24 -12.27 15.72
N THR A 198 -12.20 -13.16 15.53
CA THR A 198 -12.90 -13.33 14.26
C THR A 198 -13.76 -12.13 13.85
N SER A 199 -14.08 -11.23 14.78
CA SER A 199 -14.75 -9.95 14.48
C SER A 199 -13.82 -8.92 13.82
N ASN A 200 -12.51 -9.13 13.89
CA ASN A 200 -11.49 -8.31 13.25
C ASN A 200 -11.14 -8.91 11.89
N VAL A 201 -11.50 -8.24 10.79
CA VAL A 201 -11.42 -8.79 9.44
C VAL A 201 -10.60 -7.92 8.51
N GLY A 202 -9.43 -8.44 8.12
CA GLY A 202 -8.68 -7.92 6.97
C GLY A 202 -8.40 -6.41 7.01
N HIS A 203 -8.26 -5.81 5.83
CA HIS A 203 -8.15 -4.38 5.63
C HIS A 203 -9.26 -3.95 4.67
N ASN A 204 -10.06 -2.95 5.06
CA ASN A 204 -11.20 -2.46 4.29
C ASN A 204 -10.83 -2.06 2.86
N LYS A 205 -11.82 -2.03 1.96
CA LYS A 205 -11.61 -1.49 0.61
C LYS A 205 -11.20 -0.02 0.68
N HIS A 206 -10.13 0.34 -0.02
CA HIS A 206 -9.66 1.71 -0.09
C HIS A 206 -8.74 1.90 -1.29
N THR A 207 -8.40 3.14 -1.57
CA THR A 207 -7.22 3.50 -2.36
C THR A 207 -6.14 4.06 -1.45
N ASP A 208 -4.88 3.96 -1.86
CA ASP A 208 -3.79 4.50 -1.05
C ASP A 208 -3.66 6.02 -1.17
N ILE A 209 -3.31 6.67 -0.07
CA ILE A 209 -3.00 8.12 -0.04
C ILE A 209 -1.77 8.46 -0.90
N SER A 210 -0.84 7.50 -1.05
CA SER A 210 0.49 7.70 -1.66
C SER A 210 0.47 8.09 -3.13
N SER A 211 1.64 8.47 -3.64
CA SER A 211 1.92 8.53 -5.07
C SER A 211 2.14 7.13 -5.62
N ILE A 212 3.05 6.36 -5.00
CA ILE A 212 3.28 4.95 -5.28
C ILE A 212 3.32 4.20 -3.95
N ALA A 213 2.56 3.12 -3.86
CA ALA A 213 2.73 2.09 -2.85
C ALA A 213 3.59 0.97 -3.44
N PHE A 214 4.67 0.62 -2.74
CA PHE A 214 5.62 -0.42 -3.15
C PHE A 214 5.55 -1.57 -2.15
N LEU A 215 4.89 -2.65 -2.52
CA LEU A 215 4.48 -3.74 -1.64
C LEU A 215 5.29 -5.02 -1.89
N PHE A 216 5.86 -5.55 -0.81
CA PHE A 216 6.41 -6.90 -0.73
C PHE A 216 5.44 -7.81 0.02
N ALA A 217 4.97 -8.86 -0.66
CA ALA A 217 4.11 -9.88 -0.09
C ALA A 217 4.42 -11.25 -0.69
N GLN A 218 4.60 -12.26 0.16
CA GLN A 218 4.84 -13.65 -0.25
C GLN A 218 3.61 -14.54 -0.12
N GLN A 219 2.52 -14.01 0.43
CA GLN A 219 1.31 -14.74 0.77
C GLN A 219 0.08 -14.05 0.16
N TRP A 220 -0.92 -14.84 -0.20
CA TRP A 220 -2.21 -14.34 -0.67
C TRP A 220 -2.86 -13.43 0.37
N GLY A 221 -3.84 -12.63 -0.05
CA GLY A 221 -4.60 -11.76 0.84
C GLY A 221 -5.13 -10.52 0.14
N LEU A 222 -4.32 -9.97 -0.78
CA LEU A 222 -4.65 -8.78 -1.54
C LEU A 222 -5.66 -9.11 -2.65
N GLN A 223 -6.70 -8.29 -2.74
CA GLN A 223 -7.71 -8.34 -3.79
C GLN A 223 -7.90 -6.97 -4.43
N VAL A 224 -8.21 -6.98 -5.72
CA VAL A 224 -8.60 -5.81 -6.52
C VAL A 224 -9.93 -6.09 -7.23
N PRO A 225 -10.69 -5.08 -7.64
CA PRO A 225 -11.86 -5.27 -8.50
C PRO A 225 -11.48 -5.99 -9.80
N ALA A 226 -12.38 -6.84 -10.32
CA ALA A 226 -12.15 -7.59 -11.55
C ALA A 226 -11.94 -6.70 -12.79
N SER A 227 -12.52 -5.50 -12.77
CA SER A 227 -12.39 -4.47 -13.80
C SER A 227 -12.75 -3.10 -13.22
N ALA A 228 -12.53 -2.03 -13.99
CA ALA A 228 -12.94 -0.68 -13.61
C ALA A 228 -14.46 -0.50 -13.43
N THR A 229 -15.27 -1.36 -14.07
CA THR A 229 -16.74 -1.35 -14.03
C THR A 229 -17.31 -2.50 -13.22
N ALA A 230 -16.46 -3.21 -12.48
CA ALA A 230 -16.85 -4.38 -11.70
C ALA A 230 -17.88 -4.02 -10.62
N GLY A 231 -18.81 -4.94 -10.37
CA GLY A 231 -19.78 -4.81 -9.28
C GLY A 231 -19.10 -4.81 -7.90
N PRO A 232 -19.83 -4.44 -6.83
CA PRO A 232 -19.28 -4.31 -5.48
C PRO A 232 -18.68 -5.62 -4.91
N ASP A 233 -19.09 -6.77 -5.44
CA ASP A 233 -18.65 -8.10 -4.99
C ASP A 233 -17.68 -8.81 -5.95
N GLU A 234 -17.32 -8.17 -7.07
CA GLU A 234 -16.46 -8.75 -8.09
C GLU A 234 -14.97 -8.46 -7.80
N TRP A 235 -14.39 -9.28 -6.92
CA TRP A 235 -12.99 -9.17 -6.51
C TRP A 235 -12.16 -10.34 -7.02
N VAL A 236 -10.95 -10.03 -7.50
CA VAL A 236 -9.96 -11.01 -7.96
C VAL A 236 -8.69 -10.91 -7.13
N TRP A 237 -7.98 -12.02 -7.01
CA TRP A 237 -6.77 -12.10 -6.18
C TRP A 237 -5.54 -11.57 -6.91
N VAL A 238 -4.70 -10.81 -6.21
CA VAL A 238 -3.36 -10.46 -6.68
C VAL A 238 -2.40 -11.56 -6.27
N GLN A 239 -1.76 -12.18 -7.25
CA GLN A 239 -0.84 -13.30 -7.01
C GLN A 239 0.45 -12.81 -6.33
N PRO A 240 0.88 -13.39 -5.20
CA PRO A 240 2.23 -13.18 -4.70
C PRO A 240 3.26 -13.71 -5.70
N ARG A 241 4.32 -12.97 -5.98
CA ARG A 241 5.35 -13.40 -6.94
C ARG A 241 6.74 -13.24 -6.33
N PRO A 242 7.48 -14.34 -6.07
CA PRO A 242 8.87 -14.25 -5.66
C PRO A 242 9.70 -13.42 -6.65
N GLY A 243 10.60 -12.60 -6.12
CA GLY A 243 11.43 -11.70 -6.93
C GLY A 243 10.68 -10.52 -7.54
N HIS A 244 9.44 -10.25 -7.14
CA HIS A 244 8.66 -9.12 -7.62
C HIS A 244 8.12 -8.29 -6.46
N ALA A 245 8.05 -6.98 -6.66
CA ALA A 245 7.20 -6.12 -5.87
C ALA A 245 5.85 -5.93 -6.57
N ILE A 246 4.79 -5.77 -5.79
CA ILE A 246 3.49 -5.29 -6.26
C ILE A 246 3.51 -3.77 -6.09
N CYS A 247 3.25 -3.04 -7.16
CA CYS A 247 3.20 -1.60 -7.14
C CYS A 247 1.79 -1.14 -7.49
N ASN A 248 1.32 -0.10 -6.81
CA ASN A 248 0.12 0.61 -7.22
C ASN A 248 0.28 2.12 -7.12
N ILE A 249 -0.38 2.79 -8.05
CA ILE A 249 -0.59 4.23 -8.04
C ILE A 249 -1.64 4.54 -6.97
N GLY A 250 -1.35 5.55 -6.16
CA GLY A 250 -2.31 6.06 -5.18
C GLY A 250 -2.84 7.44 -5.56
N ASP A 251 -3.62 8.00 -4.64
CA ASP A 251 -4.37 9.22 -4.86
C ASP A 251 -3.46 10.42 -5.17
N SER A 252 -2.33 10.56 -4.50
CA SER A 252 -1.43 11.71 -4.71
C SER A 252 -0.94 11.78 -6.15
N LEU A 253 -0.49 10.66 -6.74
CA LEU A 253 -0.01 10.65 -8.13
C LEU A 253 -1.17 10.75 -9.12
N ARG A 254 -2.33 10.16 -8.81
CA ARG A 254 -3.55 10.41 -9.57
C ARG A 254 -3.88 11.90 -9.63
N PHE A 255 -3.84 12.62 -8.51
CA PHE A 255 -4.13 14.05 -8.49
C PHE A 255 -3.04 14.89 -9.16
N LEU A 256 -1.76 14.60 -8.92
CA LEU A 256 -0.62 15.27 -9.57
C LEU A 256 -0.64 15.10 -11.10
N SER A 257 -1.16 13.97 -11.60
CA SER A 257 -1.33 13.71 -13.03
C SER A 257 -2.60 14.31 -13.64
N GLY A 258 -3.38 15.09 -12.89
CA GLY A 258 -4.66 15.62 -13.36
C GLY A 258 -5.67 14.50 -13.62
N MET A 259 -5.67 13.48 -12.78
CA MET A 259 -6.51 12.28 -12.85
C MET A 259 -6.27 11.39 -14.08
N ARG A 260 -5.14 11.60 -14.79
CA ARG A 260 -4.74 10.79 -15.92
C ARG A 260 -4.30 9.39 -15.49
N LEU A 261 -3.51 9.29 -14.43
CA LEU A 261 -3.11 8.01 -13.84
C LEU A 261 -4.17 7.53 -12.84
N ARG A 262 -4.41 6.22 -12.81
CA ARG A 262 -5.48 5.62 -12.02
C ARG A 262 -4.97 5.18 -10.65
N SER A 263 -5.55 5.74 -9.59
CA SER A 263 -5.47 5.19 -8.23
C SER A 263 -6.35 3.94 -8.16
N VAL A 264 -6.02 2.97 -7.30
CA VAL A 264 -6.69 1.67 -7.36
C VAL A 264 -7.31 1.23 -6.05
N LEU A 265 -8.60 0.90 -6.14
CA LEU A 265 -9.34 0.27 -5.07
C LEU A 265 -8.80 -1.13 -4.83
N HIS A 266 -8.49 -1.45 -3.58
CA HIS A 266 -8.02 -2.76 -3.19
C HIS A 266 -8.44 -3.03 -1.74
N ARG A 267 -8.41 -4.31 -1.36
CA ARG A 267 -8.69 -4.76 0.01
C ARG A 267 -7.80 -5.92 0.39
N VAL A 268 -7.69 -6.21 1.68
CA VAL A 268 -7.05 -7.44 2.17
C VAL A 268 -8.05 -8.25 2.94
N VAL A 269 -8.20 -9.53 2.61
CA VAL A 269 -9.12 -10.44 3.30
C VAL A 269 -8.39 -11.69 3.80
N PRO A 270 -8.91 -12.36 4.84
CA PRO A 270 -8.35 -13.63 5.30
C PRO A 270 -8.20 -14.68 4.19
N VAL A 271 -7.17 -15.52 4.34
CA VAL A 271 -6.83 -16.62 3.42
C VAL A 271 -6.60 -17.92 4.20
N ALA A 272 -6.63 -19.06 3.50
CA ALA A 272 -6.47 -20.39 4.07
C ALA A 272 -5.18 -20.58 4.87
N GLU A 273 -4.07 -20.00 4.40
CA GLU A 273 -2.79 -20.07 5.14
C GLU A 273 -2.91 -19.49 6.56
N MET A 274 -3.79 -18.49 6.75
CA MET A 274 -4.03 -17.86 8.05
C MET A 274 -4.71 -18.78 9.05
N GLU A 275 -5.14 -19.99 8.66
CA GLU A 275 -5.57 -21.02 9.61
C GLU A 275 -4.41 -21.49 10.50
N THR A 276 -3.19 -21.53 9.95
CA THR A 276 -2.01 -22.10 10.62
C THR A 276 -0.83 -21.15 10.77
N SER A 277 -0.75 -20.08 9.97
CA SER A 277 0.39 -19.16 9.97
C SER A 277 -0.03 -17.69 9.95
N HIS A 278 0.84 -16.81 10.42
CA HIS A 278 0.62 -15.37 10.26
C HIS A 278 0.85 -14.98 8.79
N ARG A 279 0.14 -13.94 8.34
CA ARG A 279 0.41 -13.31 7.05
C ARG A 279 1.17 -12.01 7.26
N TYR A 280 2.25 -11.82 6.50
CA TYR A 280 3.06 -10.61 6.55
C TYR A 280 3.07 -9.88 5.21
N SER A 281 3.16 -8.55 5.28
CA SER A 281 3.46 -7.72 4.12
C SER A 281 4.17 -6.43 4.52
N ILE A 282 5.05 -5.95 3.65
CA ILE A 282 5.85 -4.74 3.88
C ILE A 282 5.56 -3.77 2.74
N ALA A 283 5.11 -2.56 3.04
CA ALA A 283 4.77 -1.56 2.06
C ALA A 283 5.56 -0.27 2.29
N TYR A 284 6.20 0.26 1.26
CA TYR A 284 6.71 1.63 1.27
C TYR A 284 5.72 2.54 0.57
N PHE A 285 5.13 3.45 1.32
CA PHE A 285 4.21 4.45 0.80
C PHE A 285 4.97 5.74 0.53
N THR A 286 5.21 6.03 -0.75
CA THR A 286 5.87 7.27 -1.17
C THR A 286 4.85 8.37 -1.31
N ARG A 287 5.02 9.48 -0.60
CA ARG A 287 4.09 10.62 -0.54
C ARG A 287 4.83 11.91 -0.89
N PRO A 288 4.16 12.90 -1.50
CA PRO A 288 4.80 14.17 -1.84
C PRO A 288 5.35 14.88 -0.60
N ALA A 289 6.31 15.77 -0.80
CA ALA A 289 6.77 16.69 0.24
C ALA A 289 5.60 17.51 0.81
N HIS A 290 5.65 17.81 2.11
CA HIS A 290 4.61 18.60 2.79
C HIS A 290 4.35 19.92 2.07
N GLY A 291 3.08 20.36 2.06
CA GLY A 291 2.65 21.55 1.33
C GLY A 291 2.58 21.41 -0.19
N THR A 292 2.88 20.24 -0.77
CA THR A 292 2.61 19.99 -2.19
C THR A 292 1.10 20.08 -2.43
N MET A 293 0.70 20.96 -3.33
CA MET A 293 -0.70 21.21 -3.67
C MET A 293 -1.11 20.37 -4.88
N PHE A 294 -2.31 19.80 -4.82
CA PHE A 294 -2.95 19.19 -5.99
C PHE A 294 -4.45 19.50 -6.00
N ARG A 295 -5.08 19.24 -7.15
CA ARG A 295 -6.53 19.31 -7.29
C ARG A 295 -7.11 17.92 -7.08
N ASP A 296 -8.04 17.78 -6.14
CA ASP A 296 -8.68 16.49 -5.86
C ASP A 296 -9.86 16.19 -6.80
N SER A 297 -10.51 15.04 -6.61
CA SER A 297 -11.66 14.60 -7.42
C SER A 297 -12.88 15.53 -7.34
N GLU A 298 -12.99 16.36 -6.30
CA GLU A 298 -14.08 17.34 -6.13
C GLU A 298 -13.69 18.72 -6.70
N GLY A 299 -12.49 18.83 -7.29
CA GLY A 299 -11.99 20.06 -7.86
C GLY A 299 -11.42 21.04 -6.82
N ARG A 300 -11.24 20.61 -5.56
CA ARG A 300 -10.67 21.41 -4.48
C ARG A 300 -9.14 21.44 -4.60
N MET A 301 -8.55 22.59 -4.33
CA MET A 301 -7.10 22.68 -4.12
C MET A 301 -6.80 22.31 -2.68
N ILE A 302 -6.04 21.24 -2.47
CA ILE A 302 -5.74 20.69 -1.14
C ILE A 302 -4.25 20.37 -1.03
N ALA A 303 -3.69 20.57 0.16
CA ALA A 303 -2.32 20.15 0.46
C ALA A 303 -2.25 18.63 0.67
N CYS A 304 -1.12 18.02 0.32
CA CYS A 304 -0.94 16.57 0.46
C CYS A 304 -1.06 16.09 1.92
N ASP A 305 -0.64 16.90 2.89
CA ASP A 305 -0.73 16.64 4.32
C ASP A 305 -2.18 16.73 4.86
N GLU A 306 -2.97 17.66 4.33
CA GLU A 306 -4.40 17.78 4.64
C GLU A 306 -5.17 16.57 4.09
N TRP A 307 -4.94 16.21 2.81
CA TRP A 307 -5.53 14.99 2.22
C TRP A 307 -5.16 13.73 3.01
N PHE A 308 -3.89 13.64 3.43
CA PHE A 308 -3.41 12.55 4.27
C PHE A 308 -4.18 12.45 5.59
N SER A 309 -4.33 13.58 6.29
CA SER A 309 -4.99 13.63 7.60
C SER A 309 -6.46 13.28 7.48
N HIS A 310 -7.18 13.91 6.55
CA HIS A 310 -8.60 13.64 6.29
C HIS A 310 -8.84 12.15 5.98
N LYS A 311 -7.97 11.55 5.16
CA LYS A 311 -8.13 10.15 4.79
C LYS A 311 -7.87 9.19 5.95
N PHE A 312 -6.89 9.49 6.82
CA PHE A 312 -6.68 8.73 8.06
C PHE A 312 -7.83 8.83 9.05
N ASP A 313 -8.49 9.98 9.13
CA ASP A 313 -9.73 10.12 9.91
C ASP A 313 -10.83 9.21 9.36
N VAL A 314 -10.99 9.16 8.03
CA VAL A 314 -11.96 8.27 7.39
C VAL A 314 -11.62 6.78 7.56
N TYR A 315 -10.34 6.38 7.57
CA TYR A 315 -9.95 4.99 7.90
C TYR A 315 -10.40 4.57 9.30
N ARG A 316 -10.38 5.50 10.26
CA ARG A 316 -10.76 5.26 11.66
C ARG A 316 -12.28 5.35 11.89
N ALA A 317 -13.00 6.07 11.03
CA ALA A 317 -14.46 6.21 11.05
C ALA A 317 -15.19 4.88 10.79
N SER A 318 -16.43 4.79 11.26
CA SER A 318 -17.31 3.62 11.05
C SER A 318 -17.65 3.43 9.57
N HIS A 319 -18.08 2.22 9.18
CA HIS A 319 -18.57 1.98 7.82
C HIS A 319 -19.71 2.93 7.41
N ALA A 320 -20.60 3.29 8.35
CA ALA A 320 -21.68 4.23 8.09
C ALA A 320 -21.17 5.63 7.74
N GLU A 321 -20.19 6.15 8.49
CA GLU A 321 -19.57 7.45 8.21
C GLU A 321 -18.74 7.41 6.92
N GLN A 322 -18.04 6.31 6.66
CA GLN A 322 -17.26 6.11 5.43
C GLN A 322 -18.14 6.18 4.18
N ARG A 323 -19.40 5.75 4.26
CA ARG A 323 -20.39 5.84 3.16
C ARG A 323 -20.85 7.25 2.85
N MET A 324 -20.66 8.20 3.77
CA MET A 324 -21.13 9.58 3.61
C MET A 324 -20.23 10.42 2.69
N ASN A 325 -19.06 9.91 2.31
CA ASN A 325 -18.13 10.59 1.40
C ASN A 325 -17.34 9.56 0.58
N THR A 326 -16.49 10.05 -0.32
CA THR A 326 -15.68 9.19 -1.20
C THR A 326 -14.18 9.29 -0.92
N ILE A 327 -13.78 9.81 0.23
CA ILE A 327 -12.36 10.03 0.57
C ILE A 327 -11.63 8.69 0.63
N LEU A 328 -12.24 7.66 1.23
CA LEU A 328 -11.64 6.32 1.35
C LEU A 328 -11.28 5.71 -0.01
N THR A 329 -12.04 6.04 -1.05
CA THR A 329 -11.87 5.54 -2.43
C THR A 329 -11.22 6.56 -3.36
N GLY A 330 -10.62 7.63 -2.83
CA GLY A 330 -9.92 8.64 -3.64
C GLY A 330 -10.85 9.48 -4.51
N GLY A 331 -12.14 9.50 -4.20
CA GLY A 331 -13.17 10.18 -4.99
C GLY A 331 -13.61 9.42 -6.23
N MET A 332 -13.41 8.10 -6.29
CA MET A 332 -13.72 7.30 -7.50
C MET A 332 -15.05 6.54 -7.45
N GLU A 333 -15.74 6.46 -6.32
CA GLU A 333 -17.09 5.90 -6.30
C GLU A 333 -18.07 6.89 -6.97
N SER A 334 -18.82 6.41 -7.97
CA SER A 334 -19.72 7.22 -8.79
C SER A 334 -20.92 7.73 -7.98
N ASP A 335 -21.56 8.80 -8.47
CA ASP A 335 -22.80 9.34 -7.89
C ASP A 335 -23.95 8.31 -7.87
N GLU A 336 -23.95 7.34 -8.79
CA GLU A 336 -24.92 6.23 -8.80
C GLU A 336 -24.66 5.21 -7.67
N ILE A 337 -23.39 4.97 -7.30
CA ILE A 337 -23.04 4.16 -6.12
C ILE A 337 -23.41 4.94 -4.86
N ARG A 338 -23.16 6.26 -4.81
CA ARG A 338 -23.59 7.14 -3.71
C ARG A 338 -25.11 7.06 -3.49
N ALA A 339 -25.92 7.09 -4.55
CA ALA A 339 -27.38 7.02 -4.47
C ALA A 339 -27.89 5.68 -3.91
N LYS A 340 -27.35 4.54 -4.38
CA LYS A 340 -27.74 3.20 -3.89
C LYS A 340 -27.34 2.96 -2.44
N VAL A 341 -26.20 3.50 -2.03
CA VAL A 341 -25.69 3.36 -0.66
C VAL A 341 -26.55 4.16 0.34
N VAL A 342 -27.08 5.33 -0.07
CA VAL A 342 -28.02 6.11 0.74
C VAL A 342 -29.36 5.39 0.92
N GLU A 343 -29.89 4.72 -0.12
CA GLU A 343 -31.12 3.91 -0.01
C GLU A 343 -30.95 2.73 0.96
N LEU A 344 -29.79 2.05 0.96
CA LEU A 344 -29.48 0.92 1.84
C LEU A 344 -29.29 1.29 3.32
N VAL A 345 -29.01 2.56 3.63
CA VAL A 345 -28.88 3.07 5.02
C VAL A 345 -30.22 3.63 5.52
N ALA A 346 -31.16 3.92 4.62
CA ALA A 346 -32.49 4.44 4.95
C ALA A 346 -33.56 3.35 5.20
N THR A 347 -33.19 2.07 5.07
CA THR A 347 -34.00 0.88 5.37
C THR A 347 -33.37 0.07 6.48
#